data_AF-A0AAN8WRD7-F1
#
_entry.id   AF-A0AAN8WRD7-F1
#
_cell.length_a   1.000
_cell.length_b   1.000
_cell.length_c   1.000
_cell.angle_alpha   90.00
_cell.angle_beta   90.00
_cell.angle_gamma   90.00
#
_symmetry.space_group_name_H-M   'P 1'
#
loop_
_entity.id
_entity.type
_entity.pdbx_description
1 polymer ?
#
loop_
_entity_poly.entity_id
_entity_poly.type
_entity_poly.pdbx_seq_one_letter_code
_entity_poly.pdbx_strand_id
1 'polypeptide(L)'
;MEIFCAGRMVVDTGLHALGWSRQEAVDYMIKHTALAKAELENEIDRYITCPGQAVAYKVGQLKIMELRKRAEEAVGDKYYIRHFHDIYMQSVGPLDLVENEINAWIENGGKRIM
;
A
#
# COMPACT_ATOMS: atom_id res chain seq x y z
N MET A 1 -7.75 5.62 10.13
CA MET A 1 -6.41 5.60 9.52
C MET A 1 -6.44 5.23 8.04
N GLU A 2 -7.19 4.20 7.62
CA GLU A 2 -7.21 3.77 6.20
C GLU A 2 -7.67 4.86 5.22
N ILE A 3 -8.72 5.61 5.55
CA ILE A 3 -9.24 6.71 4.71
C ILE A 3 -8.17 7.79 4.47
N PHE A 4 -7.33 8.06 5.46
CA PHE A 4 -6.24 9.01 5.33
C PHE A 4 -5.15 8.51 4.38
N CYS A 5 -4.78 7.23 4.45
CA CYS A 5 -3.85 6.61 3.50
C CYS A 5 -4.43 6.54 2.07
N ALA A 6 -5.74 6.38 1.91
CA ALA A 6 -6.40 6.50 0.61
C ALA A 6 -6.37 7.95 0.10
N GLY A 7 -6.61 8.93 0.98
CA GLY A 7 -6.49 10.35 0.67
C GLY A 7 -5.11 10.73 0.15
N ARG A 8 -4.05 10.16 0.75
CA ARG A 8 -2.65 10.32 0.29
C ARG A 8 -2.44 9.94 -1.19
N MET A 9 -3.09 8.88 -1.68
CA MET A 9 -3.00 8.50 -3.09
C MET A 9 -3.58 9.59 -4.00
N VAL A 10 -4.71 10.18 -3.60
CA VAL A 10 -5.38 11.21 -4.39
C VAL A 10 -4.60 12.52 -4.36
N VAL A 11 -4.15 12.97 -3.20
CA VAL A 11 -3.47 14.27 -3.11
C VAL A 11 -2.06 14.26 -3.70
N ASP A 12 -1.28 13.18 -3.55
CA ASP A 12 0.07 13.12 -4.12
C ASP A 12 0.03 13.12 -5.65
N THR A 13 -0.87 12.33 -6.25
CA THR A 13 -1.10 12.36 -7.71
C THR A 13 -1.76 13.67 -8.16
N GLY A 14 -2.66 14.23 -7.35
CA GLY A 14 -3.24 15.55 -7.55
C GLY A 14 -2.17 16.61 -7.72
N LEU A 15 -1.26 16.72 -6.75
CA LEU A 15 -0.16 17.69 -6.72
C LEU A 15 0.83 17.47 -7.87
N HIS A 16 1.28 16.24 -8.09
CA HIS A 16 2.46 15.96 -8.92
C HIS A 16 2.15 15.53 -10.36
N ALA A 17 0.91 15.11 -10.65
CA ALA A 17 0.52 14.66 -11.98
C ALA A 17 -0.68 15.41 -12.56
N LEU A 18 -1.59 15.92 -11.71
CA LEU A 18 -2.84 16.58 -12.14
C LEU A 18 -2.83 18.10 -11.97
N GLY A 19 -1.71 18.67 -11.47
CA GLY A 19 -1.52 20.12 -11.36
C GLY A 19 -2.33 20.80 -10.25
N TRP A 20 -2.76 20.06 -9.23
CA TRP A 20 -3.44 20.65 -8.07
C TRP A 20 -2.52 21.63 -7.34
N SER A 21 -3.10 22.73 -6.91
CA SER A 21 -2.50 23.64 -5.95
C SER A 21 -2.42 23.01 -4.56
N ARG A 22 -1.53 23.55 -3.72
CA ARG A 22 -1.45 23.20 -2.29
C ARG A 22 -2.81 23.29 -1.60
N GLN A 23 -3.57 24.35 -1.87
CA GLN A 23 -4.86 24.59 -1.20
C GLN A 23 -5.90 23.55 -1.59
N GLU A 24 -5.99 23.17 -2.87
CA GLU A 24 -6.88 22.10 -3.32
C GLU A 24 -6.58 20.77 -2.62
N ALA A 25 -5.29 20.44 -2.44
CA ALA A 25 -4.89 19.24 -1.71
C ALA A 25 -5.30 19.29 -0.22
N VAL A 26 -5.12 20.43 0.44
CA VAL A 26 -5.55 20.63 1.84
C VAL A 26 -7.06 20.51 1.98
N ASP A 27 -7.82 21.20 1.12
CA ASP A 27 -9.28 21.21 1.15
C ASP A 27 -9.85 19.83 0.88
N TYR A 28 -9.24 19.08 -0.04
CA TYR A 28 -9.58 17.68 -0.27
C TYR A 28 -9.41 16.84 1.00
N MET A 29 -8.29 16.97 1.71
CA MET A 29 -8.05 16.18 2.92
C MET A 29 -8.97 16.58 4.08
N ILE A 30 -9.29 17.87 4.24
CA ILE A 30 -10.24 18.34 5.26
C ILE A 30 -11.63 17.74 5.01
N LYS A 31 -12.07 17.68 3.74
CA LYS A 31 -13.39 17.17 3.37
C LYS A 31 -13.54 15.66 3.62
N HIS A 32 -12.45 14.89 3.49
CA HIS A 32 -12.51 13.42 3.48
C HIS A 32 -11.88 12.77 4.71
N THR A 33 -11.22 13.51 5.59
CA THR A 33 -10.54 12.96 6.76
C THR A 33 -10.90 13.73 8.03
N ALA A 34 -10.61 13.17 9.20
CA ALA A 34 -10.94 13.75 10.49
C ALA A 34 -9.74 14.41 11.20
N LEU A 35 -8.64 14.68 10.47
CA LEU A 35 -7.44 15.29 11.05
C LEU A 35 -7.59 16.80 11.17
N ALA A 36 -6.85 17.40 12.11
CA ALA A 36 -6.85 18.83 12.28
C ALA A 36 -6.23 19.53 11.06
N LYS A 37 -6.76 20.71 10.70
CA LYS A 37 -6.28 21.48 9.54
C LYS A 37 -4.76 21.71 9.55
N ALA A 38 -4.21 22.09 10.71
CA ALA A 38 -2.77 22.35 10.84
C ALA A 38 -1.92 21.08 10.59
N GLU A 39 -2.42 19.90 11.00
CA GLU A 39 -1.74 18.62 10.72
C GLU A 39 -1.78 18.29 9.23
N LEU A 40 -2.93 18.52 8.58
CA LEU A 40 -3.08 18.30 7.15
C LEU A 40 -2.20 19.24 6.33
N GLU A 41 -2.10 20.51 6.70
CA GLU A 41 -1.22 21.47 6.05
C GLU A 41 0.24 21.01 6.08
N ASN A 42 0.73 20.58 7.26
CA ASN A 42 2.09 20.05 7.41
C ASN A 42 2.31 18.78 6.56
N GLU A 43 1.32 17.89 6.51
CA GLU A 43 1.40 16.68 5.70
C GLU A 43 1.41 16.99 4.19
N ILE A 44 0.59 17.92 3.71
CA ILE A 44 0.62 18.37 2.32
C ILE A 44 1.98 18.99 1.97
N ASP A 45 2.56 19.82 2.84
CA ASP A 45 3.90 20.39 2.63
C ASP A 45 4.98 19.30 2.51
N ARG A 46 4.83 18.21 3.28
CA ARG A 46 5.69 17.05 3.18
C ARG A 46 5.52 16.31 1.85
N TYR A 47 4.30 16.19 1.34
CA TYR A 47 4.05 15.53 0.04
C TYR A 47 4.62 16.34 -1.12
N ILE A 48 4.60 17.67 -1.03
CA ILE A 48 5.22 18.56 -2.02
C ILE A 48 6.73 18.36 -2.08
N THR A 49 7.39 18.21 -0.93
CA THR A 49 8.86 18.05 -0.85
C THR A 49 9.34 16.63 -1.12
N CYS A 50 8.48 15.62 -1.00
CA CYS A 50 8.83 14.20 -1.22
C CYS A 50 7.78 13.48 -2.09
N PRO A 51 7.79 13.70 -3.42
CA PRO A 51 6.82 13.11 -4.34
C PRO A 51 6.81 11.57 -4.29
N GLY A 52 5.63 10.96 -4.29
CA GLY A 52 5.46 9.50 -4.33
C GLY A 52 5.65 8.77 -3.01
N GLN A 53 6.17 9.41 -1.97
CA GLN A 53 6.29 8.76 -0.64
C GLN A 53 4.91 8.47 -0.04
N ALA A 54 3.95 9.39 -0.21
CA ALA A 54 2.64 9.28 0.40
C ALA A 54 1.81 8.12 -0.19
N VAL A 55 2.01 7.79 -1.47
CA VAL A 55 1.26 6.71 -2.15
C VAL A 55 1.72 5.32 -1.72
N ALA A 56 2.98 5.18 -1.29
CA ALA A 56 3.59 3.90 -0.95
C ALA A 56 2.79 3.10 0.10
N TYR A 57 2.18 3.77 1.08
CA TYR A 57 1.41 3.11 2.15
C TYR A 57 0.25 2.28 1.59
N LYS A 58 -0.61 2.89 0.76
CA LYS A 58 -1.82 2.24 0.27
C LYS A 58 -1.52 1.38 -0.96
N VAL A 59 -0.58 1.76 -1.82
CA VAL A 59 -0.11 0.92 -2.94
C VAL A 59 0.50 -0.39 -2.40
N GLY A 60 1.38 -0.31 -1.40
CA GLY A 60 1.97 -1.50 -0.77
C GLY A 60 0.91 -2.38 -0.11
N GLN A 61 0.00 -1.79 0.67
CA GLN A 61 -1.11 -2.54 1.28
C GLN A 61 -1.97 -3.25 0.22
N LEU A 62 -2.38 -2.55 -0.83
CA LEU A 62 -3.20 -3.12 -1.90
C LEU A 62 -2.49 -4.29 -2.57
N LYS A 63 -1.19 -4.17 -2.82
CA LYS A 63 -0.40 -5.26 -3.41
C LYS A 63 -0.34 -6.48 -2.50
N ILE A 64 -0.09 -6.29 -1.21
CA ILE A 64 -0.04 -7.40 -0.24
C ILE A 64 -1.40 -8.10 -0.14
N MET A 65 -2.49 -7.33 -0.11
CA MET A 65 -3.85 -7.87 -0.09
C MET A 65 -4.17 -8.66 -1.37
N GLU A 66 -3.73 -8.16 -2.52
CA GLU A 66 -3.87 -8.82 -3.82
C GLU A 66 -3.11 -10.15 -3.86
N LEU A 67 -1.84 -10.16 -3.46
CA LEU A 67 -1.02 -11.37 -3.39
C LEU A 67 -1.59 -12.41 -2.42
N ARG A 68 -2.09 -11.97 -1.27
CA ARG A 68 -2.75 -12.85 -0.31
C ARG A 68 -4.00 -13.50 -0.92
N LYS A 69 -4.87 -12.71 -1.53
CA LYS A 69 -6.08 -13.22 -2.19
C LYS A 69 -5.73 -14.23 -3.29
N ARG A 70 -4.73 -13.89 -4.13
CA ARG A 70 -4.23 -14.78 -5.18
C ARG A 70 -3.74 -16.11 -4.60
N ALA A 71 -3.00 -16.08 -3.49
CA ALA A 71 -2.54 -17.28 -2.81
C ALA A 71 -3.68 -18.12 -2.20
N GLU A 72 -4.66 -17.48 -1.57
CA GLU A 72 -5.86 -18.14 -1.04
C GLU A 72 -6.60 -18.89 -2.16
N GLU A 73 -6.79 -18.25 -3.31
CA GLU A 73 -7.46 -18.82 -4.48
C GLU A 73 -6.66 -19.95 -5.14
N ALA A 74 -5.34 -19.78 -5.31
CA ALA A 74 -4.50 -20.73 -6.03
C ALA A 74 -4.15 -21.99 -5.21
N VAL A 75 -3.93 -21.85 -3.90
CA VAL A 75 -3.58 -22.99 -3.02
C VAL A 75 -4.83 -23.72 -2.53
N GLY A 76 -5.97 -23.03 -2.43
CA GLY A 76 -7.26 -23.61 -2.03
C GLY A 76 -7.24 -24.17 -0.60
N ASP A 77 -7.78 -25.37 -0.42
CA ASP A 77 -7.97 -26.00 0.91
C ASP A 77 -6.66 -26.21 1.71
N LYS A 78 -5.51 -26.15 1.04
CA LYS A 78 -4.19 -26.28 1.68
C LYS A 78 -3.63 -24.94 2.16
N TYR A 79 -4.32 -23.83 1.88
CA TYR A 79 -3.86 -22.50 2.23
C TYR A 79 -3.81 -22.33 3.75
N TYR A 80 -2.67 -21.83 4.23
CA TYR A 80 -2.51 -21.47 5.63
C TYR A 80 -1.84 -20.10 5.76
N ILE A 81 -2.56 -19.16 6.36
CA ILE A 81 -2.13 -17.76 6.49
C ILE A 81 -0.77 -17.59 7.15
N ARG A 82 -0.37 -18.49 8.07
CA ARG A 82 0.94 -18.39 8.70
C ARG A 82 2.08 -18.63 7.70
N HIS A 83 1.92 -19.58 6.77
CA HIS A 83 2.94 -19.81 5.75
C HIS A 83 3.08 -18.58 4.84
N PHE A 84 1.97 -17.96 4.43
CA PHE A 84 2.01 -16.71 3.67
C PHE A 84 2.77 -15.61 4.42
N HIS A 85 2.48 -15.42 5.72
CA HIS A 85 3.21 -14.44 6.54
C HIS A 85 4.70 -14.80 6.71
N ASP A 86 5.04 -16.09 6.84
CA ASP A 86 6.44 -16.53 6.94
C ASP A 86 7.22 -16.15 5.68
N ILE A 87 6.66 -16.40 4.48
CA ILE A 87 7.28 -15.95 3.21
C ILE A 87 7.44 -14.44 3.23
N TYR A 88 6.33 -13.71 3.41
CA TYR A 88 6.30 -12.27 3.28
C TYR A 88 7.26 -11.55 4.25
N MET A 89 7.44 -12.07 5.47
CA MET A 89 8.34 -11.49 6.47
C MET A 89 9.81 -11.83 6.22
N GLN A 90 10.10 -12.90 5.49
CA GLN A 90 11.46 -13.26 5.07
C GLN A 90 11.87 -12.55 3.77
N SER A 91 10.89 -12.15 2.94
CA SER A 91 11.12 -11.37 1.74
C SER A 91 11.74 -10.00 2.06
N VAL A 92 12.80 -9.64 1.32
CA VAL A 92 13.47 -8.34 1.46
C VAL A 92 13.67 -7.73 0.08
N GLY A 93 13.02 -6.60 -0.20
CA GLY A 93 13.20 -5.90 -1.47
C GLY A 93 11.97 -5.16 -1.94
N PRO A 94 11.95 -4.74 -3.22
CA PRO A 94 10.78 -4.15 -3.83
C PRO A 94 9.65 -5.19 -4.02
N LEU A 95 8.42 -4.70 -4.23
CA LEU A 95 7.21 -5.53 -4.22
C LEU A 95 7.16 -6.58 -5.33
N ASP A 96 7.89 -6.39 -6.42
CA ASP A 96 8.05 -7.33 -7.52
C ASP A 96 8.84 -8.58 -7.10
N LEU A 97 9.91 -8.40 -6.31
CA LEU A 97 10.65 -9.51 -5.72
C LEU A 97 9.77 -10.31 -4.75
N VAL A 98 9.05 -9.60 -3.88
CA VAL A 98 8.10 -10.23 -2.92
C VAL A 98 7.00 -11.00 -3.67
N GLU A 99 6.49 -10.44 -4.77
CA GLU A 99 5.53 -11.14 -5.64
C GLU A 99 6.12 -12.42 -6.25
N ASN A 100 7.38 -12.38 -6.73
CA ASN A 100 8.03 -13.55 -7.30
C ASN A 100 8.21 -14.67 -6.26
N GLU A 101 8.63 -14.34 -5.04
CA GLU A 101 8.77 -15.31 -3.95
C GLU A 101 7.43 -15.93 -3.55
N ILE A 102 6.36 -15.13 -3.47
CA ILE A 102 5.01 -15.63 -3.21
C ILE A 102 4.52 -16.52 -4.35
N ASN A 103 4.74 -16.13 -5.61
CA ASN A 103 4.35 -16.95 -6.76
C ASN A 103 5.08 -18.30 -6.77
N ALA A 104 6.39 -18.31 -6.51
CA ALA A 104 7.16 -19.54 -6.38
C ALA A 104 6.65 -20.43 -5.24
N TRP A 105 6.25 -19.85 -4.11
CA TRP A 105 5.63 -20.59 -3.01
C TRP A 105 4.26 -21.18 -3.37
N ILE A 106 3.43 -20.43 -4.10
CA ILE A 106 2.14 -20.89 -4.63
C ILE A 106 2.34 -22.10 -5.56
N GLU A 107 3.30 -22.01 -6.50
CA GLU A 107 3.63 -23.09 -7.45
C GLU A 107 4.07 -24.38 -6.73
N ASN A 108 4.71 -24.25 -5.56
CA ASN A 108 5.10 -25.37 -4.71
C ASN A 108 3.95 -25.91 -3.82
N GLY A 109 2.73 -25.41 -4.02
CA GLY A 109 1.51 -25.90 -3.37
C GLY A 109 1.29 -25.34 -1.96
N GLY A 110 1.85 -24.17 -1.62
CA GLY A 110 1.54 -23.45 -0.39
C GLY A 110 2.07 -24.10 0.90
N LYS A 111 3.07 -24.97 0.79
CA LYS A 111 3.63 -25.73 1.92
C LYS A 111 4.48 -24.83 2.83
N ARG A 112 4.71 -25.29 4.06
CA ARG A 112 5.62 -24.62 5.01
C ARG A 112 7.04 -24.63 4.46
N ILE A 113 7.74 -23.49 4.51
CA ILE A 113 9.20 -23.46 4.31
C ILE A 113 9.86 -24.06 5.55
N MET A 114 10.72 -25.07 5.36
CA MET A 114 11.52 -25.66 6.44
C MET A 114 12.68 -24.75 6.82
#